data_AF-A0A317CF21-F1
#
_entry.id   AF-A0A317CF21-F1
#
_cell.length_a   1.000
_cell.length_b   1.000
_cell.length_c   1.000
_cell.angle_alpha   90.00
_cell.angle_beta   90.00
_cell.angle_gamma   90.00
#
_symmetry.space_group_name_H-M   'P 1'
#
loop_
_entity.id
_entity.type
_entity.pdbx_description
1 polymer ?
#
loop_
_entity_poly.entity_id
_entity_poly.type
_entity_poly.pdbx_seq_one_letter_code
_entity_poly.pdbx_strand_id
1 'polypeptide(L)'
;MMTTHKRLLPLLLSGMFVTACAGTNMDTKPNNSATPIAKPITNTASLTAMTWQLVSHQTSGQAASNLLQTGDAANRYQASIKANRISITGGCNAMSGLLTVGVPNTFSIGPMMATKRACAGTLMQSDAEVSRLLSRVTQYSLNGQTLTLSTASGDKLNFKGMETAETKHGGEGVRKFIELNSTAKGIEWREAKYDSNWIRIKDNARGSQTFRVLKVSHQRWV
;
A
#
# COMPACT_ATOMS: atom_id res chain seq x y z
N MET A 1 39.53 33.67 -35.49
CA MET A 1 39.57 35.09 -35.07
C MET A 1 39.46 35.14 -33.56
N MET A 2 40.54 35.58 -32.90
CA MET A 2 40.65 35.82 -31.46
C MET A 2 39.76 37.00 -31.04
N THR A 3 39.33 37.03 -29.78
CA THR A 3 39.69 38.15 -28.86
C THR A 3 39.26 37.83 -27.44
N THR A 4 40.28 37.50 -26.64
CA THR A 4 40.31 37.61 -25.18
C THR A 4 40.41 39.08 -24.78
N HIS A 5 39.63 39.53 -23.81
CA HIS A 5 39.95 40.77 -23.08
C HIS A 5 40.02 40.53 -21.57
N LYS A 6 41.22 40.85 -21.09
CA LYS A 6 41.78 40.72 -19.75
C LYS A 6 41.94 42.15 -19.24
N ARG A 7 41.39 42.52 -18.07
CA ARG A 7 41.87 43.67 -17.28
C ARG A 7 41.73 43.43 -15.78
N LEU A 8 42.82 43.76 -15.08
CA LEU A 8 43.11 43.63 -13.65
C LEU A 8 42.64 44.84 -12.81
N LEU A 9 42.34 44.56 -11.52
CA LEU A 9 42.60 45.24 -10.20
C LEU A 9 42.88 46.78 -10.13
N PRO A 10 42.53 47.52 -9.04
CA PRO A 10 43.04 47.38 -7.63
C PRO A 10 41.99 47.67 -6.49
N LEU A 11 42.05 47.12 -5.25
CA LEU A 11 42.83 47.42 -4.02
C LEU A 11 42.24 48.49 -3.05
N LEU A 12 42.15 48.13 -1.74
CA LEU A 12 41.97 48.93 -0.50
C LEU A 12 40.54 49.48 -0.21
N LEU A 13 39.98 49.52 1.01
CA LEU A 13 40.54 50.03 2.28
C LEU A 13 39.68 49.58 3.49
N SER A 14 40.32 49.51 4.67
CA SER A 14 39.80 49.16 6.00
C SER A 14 38.75 50.14 6.56
N GLY A 15 37.88 49.65 7.45
CA GLY A 15 36.94 50.47 8.23
C GLY A 15 36.34 49.72 9.42
N MET A 16 37.10 49.61 10.51
CA MET A 16 36.59 49.25 11.84
C MET A 16 35.75 50.42 12.37
N PHE A 17 34.49 50.18 12.73
CA PHE A 17 33.75 51.03 13.67
C PHE A 17 33.13 50.15 14.75
N VAL A 18 33.61 50.33 15.97
CA VAL A 18 32.98 49.87 17.20
C VAL A 18 32.12 51.02 17.70
N THR A 19 30.82 50.80 17.84
CA THR A 19 29.95 51.67 18.64
C THR A 19 29.03 50.77 19.47
N ALA A 20 29.21 50.86 20.79
CA ALA A 20 28.36 50.24 21.80
C ALA A 20 27.36 51.25 22.35
N CYS A 21 26.19 50.76 22.76
CA CYS A 21 25.30 51.15 23.89
C CYS A 21 23.88 50.65 23.53
N ALA A 22 23.43 49.49 24.04
CA ALA A 22 22.81 49.23 25.35
C ALA A 22 21.28 49.51 25.40
N GLY A 23 20.52 48.41 25.52
CA GLY A 23 19.32 48.29 26.36
C GLY A 23 17.94 48.54 25.74
N THR A 24 17.17 47.46 25.49
CA THR A 24 16.06 47.03 26.36
C THR A 24 15.63 45.60 26.01
N ASN A 25 15.32 44.85 27.07
CA ASN A 25 15.01 43.44 27.12
C ASN A 25 13.80 43.03 26.26
N MET A 26 13.97 41.96 25.48
CA MET A 26 12.88 41.09 25.02
C MET A 26 13.32 39.65 25.31
N ASP A 27 12.70 39.06 26.32
CA ASP A 27 12.77 37.63 26.62
C ASP A 27 12.45 36.82 25.36
N THR A 28 13.48 36.28 24.72
CA THR A 28 13.32 35.17 23.78
C THR A 28 14.21 34.04 24.25
N LYS A 29 13.60 33.16 25.05
CA LYS A 29 14.09 31.82 25.32
C LYS A 29 14.60 31.21 23.99
N PRO A 30 15.88 30.80 23.88
CA PRO A 30 16.32 30.06 22.70
C PRO A 30 15.62 28.71 22.75
N ASN A 31 14.56 28.58 21.96
CA ASN A 31 13.93 27.30 21.74
C ASN A 31 14.86 26.52 20.81
N ASN A 32 15.74 25.71 21.40
CA ASN A 32 16.35 24.56 20.72
C ASN A 32 15.23 23.59 20.35
N SER A 33 14.39 23.98 19.41
CA SER A 33 13.57 23.06 18.64
C SER A 33 14.50 22.49 17.59
N ALA A 34 15.13 21.38 17.96
CA ALA A 34 15.68 20.45 16.98
C ALA A 34 14.61 20.27 15.90
N THR A 35 14.93 20.69 14.68
CA THR A 35 14.10 20.41 13.51
C THR A 35 13.79 18.92 13.55
N PRO A 36 12.51 18.48 13.56
CA PRO A 36 12.23 17.08 13.41
C PRO A 36 12.84 16.70 12.07
N ILE A 37 13.83 15.80 12.08
CA ILE A 37 14.25 15.12 10.87
C ILE A 37 13.00 14.40 10.40
N ALA A 38 12.29 15.00 9.42
CA ALA A 38 11.10 14.43 8.86
C ALA A 38 11.49 13.06 8.35
N LYS A 39 11.00 12.01 9.02
CA LYS A 39 11.12 10.64 8.54
C LYS A 39 10.59 10.68 7.11
N PRO A 40 11.37 10.23 6.10
CA PRO A 40 10.90 10.27 4.74
C PRO A 40 9.52 9.61 4.68
N ILE A 41 8.56 10.29 4.08
CA ILE A 41 7.20 9.79 3.92
C ILE A 41 7.29 8.62 2.95
N THR A 42 7.58 7.44 3.46
CA THR A 42 7.45 6.21 2.71
C THR A 42 5.95 6.01 2.51
N ASN A 43 5.45 6.21 1.29
CA ASN A 43 4.06 5.91 0.91
C ASN A 43 3.72 4.41 1.01
N THR A 44 4.55 3.63 1.70
CA THR A 44 4.34 2.21 1.98
C THR A 44 3.01 1.96 2.67
N ALA A 45 2.57 2.80 3.62
CA ALA A 45 1.27 2.64 4.26
C ALA A 45 0.12 2.68 3.24
N SER A 46 0.10 3.69 2.36
CA SER A 46 -0.90 3.82 1.29
C SER A 46 -0.81 2.70 0.26
N LEU A 47 0.40 2.25 -0.08
CA LEU A 47 0.63 1.12 -0.98
C LEU A 47 0.09 -0.21 -0.40
N THR A 48 0.21 -0.41 0.91
CA THR A 48 -0.27 -1.62 1.62
C THR A 48 -1.77 -1.57 1.94
N ALA A 49 -2.38 -0.39 1.95
CA ALA A 49 -3.79 -0.20 2.28
C ALA A 49 -4.75 -0.58 1.13
N MET A 50 -4.21 -0.91 -0.05
CA MET A 50 -4.97 -1.18 -1.27
C MET A 50 -4.60 -2.50 -1.93
N THR A 51 -5.58 -3.07 -2.64
CA THR A 51 -5.35 -4.02 -3.73
C THR A 51 -5.32 -3.26 -5.05
N TRP A 52 -4.33 -3.56 -5.89
CA TRP A 52 -4.03 -2.82 -7.11
C TRP A 52 -4.42 -3.63 -8.34
N GLN A 53 -5.47 -3.23 -9.05
CA GLN A 53 -5.86 -3.85 -10.31
C GLN A 53 -5.15 -3.16 -11.47
N LEU A 54 -4.47 -3.91 -12.35
CA LEU A 54 -3.88 -3.35 -13.55
C LEU A 54 -4.97 -2.91 -14.51
N VAL A 55 -4.92 -1.66 -14.98
CA VAL A 55 -5.91 -1.12 -15.93
C VAL A 55 -5.33 -0.93 -17.32
N SER A 56 -4.04 -0.59 -17.39
CA SER A 56 -3.35 -0.36 -18.65
C SER A 56 -1.85 -0.48 -18.52
N HIS A 57 -1.23 -0.70 -19.67
CA HIS A 57 0.21 -0.75 -19.86
C HIS A 57 0.56 0.09 -21.09
N GLN A 58 1.69 0.78 -21.05
CA GLN A 58 2.27 1.48 -22.18
C GLN A 58 3.74 1.09 -22.34
N THR A 59 4.11 0.66 -23.55
CA THR A 59 5.51 0.46 -23.93
C THR A 59 6.04 1.75 -24.57
N SER A 60 7.22 2.19 -24.17
CA SER A 60 7.85 3.36 -24.79
C SER A 60 8.15 3.10 -26.26
N GLY A 61 7.61 3.94 -27.15
CA GLY A 61 7.88 3.86 -28.60
C GLY A 61 7.23 2.68 -29.34
N GLN A 62 6.33 1.92 -28.70
CA GLN A 62 5.61 0.81 -29.35
C GLN A 62 4.11 0.86 -29.03
N ALA A 63 3.28 0.32 -29.93
CA ALA A 63 1.89 0.04 -29.61
C ALA A 63 1.81 -0.97 -28.46
N ALA A 64 0.83 -0.81 -27.58
CA ALA A 64 0.60 -1.76 -26.49
C ALA A 64 0.41 -3.18 -27.05
N SER A 65 0.98 -4.18 -26.36
CA SER A 65 0.80 -5.58 -26.72
C SER A 65 -0.69 -5.92 -26.85
N ASN A 66 -1.04 -6.64 -27.93
CA ASN A 66 -2.42 -7.11 -28.13
C ASN A 66 -2.87 -8.10 -27.05
N LEU A 67 -1.93 -8.72 -26.33
CA LEU A 67 -2.19 -9.69 -25.29
C LEU A 67 -2.53 -9.04 -23.94
N LEU A 68 -1.96 -7.87 -23.67
CA LEU A 68 -2.16 -7.09 -22.45
C LEU A 68 -2.79 -5.73 -22.77
N GLN A 69 -3.86 -5.76 -23.57
CA GLN A 69 -4.66 -4.57 -23.87
C GLN A 69 -5.42 -4.10 -22.62
N THR A 70 -5.87 -2.85 -22.65
CA THR A 70 -6.71 -2.26 -21.59
C THR A 70 -8.03 -3.01 -21.44
N GLY A 71 -8.66 -2.93 -20.27
CA GLY A 71 -9.94 -3.60 -20.00
C GLY A 71 -9.72 -5.03 -19.51
N ASP A 72 -10.52 -6.00 -19.96
CA ASP A 72 -10.57 -7.35 -19.40
C ASP A 72 -9.22 -8.09 -19.40
N ALA A 73 -8.37 -7.84 -20.40
CA ALA A 73 -7.04 -8.45 -20.45
C ALA A 73 -6.15 -7.95 -19.30
N ALA A 74 -6.07 -6.63 -19.08
CA ALA A 74 -5.33 -6.03 -17.98
C ALA A 74 -6.00 -6.26 -16.60
N ASN A 75 -7.33 -6.14 -16.51
CA ASN A 75 -8.07 -6.16 -15.25
C ASN A 75 -8.01 -7.50 -14.50
N ARG A 76 -7.56 -8.58 -15.17
CA ARG A 76 -7.27 -9.88 -14.54
C ARG A 76 -6.09 -9.84 -13.58
N TYR A 77 -5.19 -8.89 -13.76
CA TYR A 77 -3.99 -8.77 -12.94
C TYR A 77 -4.29 -7.95 -11.69
N GLN A 78 -4.16 -8.57 -10.53
CA GLN A 78 -4.33 -7.92 -9.24
C GLN A 78 -3.05 -8.06 -8.42
N ALA A 79 -2.53 -6.95 -7.93
CA ALA A 79 -1.36 -6.89 -7.07
C ALA A 79 -1.74 -6.50 -5.64
N SER A 80 -1.00 -7.03 -4.67
CA SER A 80 -1.06 -6.63 -3.28
C SER A 80 0.34 -6.50 -2.73
N ILE A 81 0.54 -5.58 -1.78
CA ILE A 81 1.83 -5.34 -1.14
C ILE A 81 1.67 -5.63 0.34
N LYS A 82 2.43 -6.61 0.85
CA LYS A 82 2.47 -6.99 2.27
C LYS A 82 3.89 -7.44 2.62
N ALA A 83 4.38 -7.08 3.80
CA ALA A 83 5.68 -7.52 4.33
C ALA A 83 6.85 -7.43 3.31
N ASN A 84 7.04 -6.25 2.71
CA ASN A 84 8.10 -5.98 1.73
C ASN A 84 8.09 -6.92 0.52
N ARG A 85 6.91 -7.43 0.15
CA ARG A 85 6.71 -8.24 -1.04
C ARG A 85 5.54 -7.69 -1.83
N ILE A 86 5.65 -7.81 -3.14
CA ILE A 86 4.54 -7.65 -4.06
C ILE A 86 4.09 -9.04 -4.51
N SER A 87 2.80 -9.30 -4.43
CA SER A 87 2.15 -10.52 -4.90
C SER A 87 1.16 -10.16 -6.00
N ILE A 88 1.24 -10.83 -7.14
CA ILE A 88 0.37 -10.59 -8.30
C ILE A 88 -0.37 -11.88 -8.64
N THR A 89 -1.70 -11.81 -8.65
CA THR A 89 -2.54 -12.81 -9.30
C THR A 89 -2.61 -12.45 -10.77
N GLY A 90 -1.99 -13.25 -11.64
CA GLY A 90 -1.97 -13.04 -13.09
C GLY A 90 -3.09 -13.79 -13.83
N GLY A 91 -2.98 -13.78 -15.16
CA GLY A 91 -3.94 -14.42 -16.05
C GLY A 91 -3.90 -15.95 -15.98
N CYS A 92 -2.71 -16.54 -15.96
CA CYS A 92 -2.53 -17.98 -15.77
C CYS A 92 -1.77 -18.31 -14.48
N ASN A 93 -0.87 -17.47 -13.99
CA ASN A 93 0.02 -17.77 -12.87
C ASN A 93 -0.07 -16.73 -11.76
N ALA A 94 0.17 -17.17 -10.52
CA ALA A 94 0.45 -16.24 -9.44
C ALA A 94 1.96 -15.96 -9.40
N MET A 95 2.33 -14.72 -9.14
CA MET A 95 3.71 -14.24 -9.13
C MET A 95 4.01 -13.49 -7.83
N SER A 96 5.25 -13.54 -7.35
CA SER A 96 5.68 -12.73 -6.21
C SER A 96 7.15 -12.34 -6.29
N GLY A 97 7.49 -11.19 -5.72
CA GLY A 97 8.86 -10.69 -5.65
C GLY A 97 9.09 -9.87 -4.39
N LEU A 98 10.35 -9.78 -3.97
CA LEU A 98 10.76 -8.83 -2.92
C LEU A 98 10.59 -7.41 -3.45
N LEU A 99 10.02 -6.52 -2.64
CA LEU A 99 9.77 -5.13 -2.98
C LEU A 99 10.61 -4.24 -2.07
N THR A 100 11.39 -3.35 -2.70
CA THR A 100 12.07 -2.24 -2.02
C THR A 100 11.45 -0.92 -2.47
N VAL A 101 10.94 -0.14 -1.52
CA VAL A 101 10.43 1.21 -1.75
C VAL A 101 11.38 2.20 -1.08
N GLY A 102 11.90 3.14 -1.86
CA GLY A 102 12.87 4.14 -1.43
C GLY A 102 12.40 5.57 -1.69
N VAL A 103 13.25 6.53 -1.33
CA VAL A 103 12.94 7.96 -1.39
C VAL A 103 13.60 8.62 -2.60
N PRO A 104 12.94 9.60 -3.25
CA PRO A 104 11.56 10.02 -2.99
C PRO A 104 10.52 9.02 -3.54
N ASN A 105 10.82 8.34 -4.64
CA ASN A 105 9.86 7.54 -5.40
C ASN A 105 10.48 6.28 -6.03
N THR A 106 11.50 5.70 -5.39
CA THR A 106 12.14 4.48 -5.88
C THR A 106 11.24 3.27 -5.62
N PHE A 107 11.07 2.42 -6.64
CA PHE A 107 10.32 1.18 -6.55
C PHE A 107 11.10 0.10 -7.30
N SER A 108 11.63 -0.89 -6.58
CA SER A 108 12.39 -1.97 -7.19
C SER A 108 11.84 -3.31 -6.73
N ILE A 109 11.57 -4.18 -7.71
CA ILE A 109 11.12 -5.54 -7.47
C ILE A 109 12.31 -6.47 -7.78
N GLY A 110 12.68 -7.30 -6.80
CA GLY A 110 13.69 -8.32 -6.97
C GLY A 110 13.24 -9.45 -7.93
N PRO A 111 14.03 -10.53 -8.04
CA PRO A 111 13.67 -11.67 -8.88
C PRO A 111 12.25 -12.18 -8.60
N MET A 112 11.47 -12.31 -9.67
CA MET A 112 10.08 -12.73 -9.61
C MET A 112 9.98 -14.25 -9.65
N MET A 113 9.25 -14.82 -8.69
CA MET A 113 8.88 -16.23 -8.67
C MET A 113 7.44 -16.37 -9.15
N ALA A 114 7.16 -17.38 -9.97
CA ALA A 114 5.82 -17.66 -10.48
C ALA A 114 5.43 -19.13 -10.29
N THR A 115 4.14 -19.39 -10.14
CA THR A 115 3.59 -20.75 -10.27
C THR A 115 3.79 -21.26 -11.70
N LYS A 116 3.64 -22.58 -11.92
CA LYS A 116 3.72 -23.22 -13.25
C LYS A 116 2.40 -23.91 -13.59
N ARG A 117 1.31 -23.14 -13.69
CA ARG A 117 0.01 -23.63 -14.18
C ARG A 117 0.02 -23.69 -15.71
N ALA A 118 -0.65 -24.69 -16.25
CA ALA A 118 -0.88 -24.81 -17.69
C ALA A 118 -2.21 -24.14 -18.04
N CYS A 119 -2.18 -23.16 -18.94
CA CYS A 119 -3.36 -22.49 -19.49
C CYS A 119 -3.17 -22.24 -20.98
N ALA A 120 -4.10 -21.54 -21.63
CA ALA A 120 -3.93 -21.08 -23.01
C ALA A 120 -2.63 -20.27 -23.18
N GLY A 121 -1.94 -20.47 -24.31
CA GLY A 121 -0.63 -19.88 -24.58
C GLY A 121 -0.62 -18.35 -24.51
N THR A 122 -1.70 -17.69 -24.91
CA THR A 122 -1.85 -16.23 -24.84
C THR A 122 -1.83 -15.70 -23.39
N LEU A 123 -2.43 -16.43 -22.44
CA LEU A 123 -2.40 -16.07 -21.01
C LEU A 123 -0.99 -16.25 -20.44
N MET A 124 -0.31 -17.33 -20.82
CA MET A 124 1.07 -17.58 -20.39
C MET A 124 2.04 -16.51 -20.93
N GLN A 125 1.86 -16.08 -22.19
CA GLN A 125 2.63 -15.00 -22.79
C GLN A 125 2.37 -13.65 -22.09
N SER A 126 1.10 -13.36 -21.77
CA SER A 126 0.73 -12.15 -21.02
C SER A 126 1.36 -12.12 -19.63
N ASP A 127 1.34 -13.24 -18.90
CA ASP A 127 2.00 -13.35 -17.59
C ASP A 127 3.51 -13.10 -17.69
N ALA A 128 4.16 -13.66 -18.72
CA ALA A 128 5.58 -13.45 -18.96
C ALA A 128 5.90 -11.98 -19.27
N GLU A 129 5.04 -11.31 -20.05
CA GLU A 129 5.17 -9.88 -20.34
C GLU A 129 5.06 -9.03 -19.07
N VAL A 130 4.03 -9.26 -18.24
CA VAL A 130 3.85 -8.56 -16.96
C VAL A 130 5.04 -8.80 -16.03
N SER A 131 5.49 -10.04 -15.89
CA SER A 131 6.67 -10.39 -15.07
C SER A 131 7.92 -9.65 -15.53
N ARG A 132 8.17 -9.61 -16.85
CA ARG A 132 9.30 -8.90 -17.44
C ARG A 132 9.23 -7.39 -17.16
N LEU A 133 8.07 -6.76 -17.32
CA LEU A 133 7.90 -5.33 -17.06
C LEU A 133 8.12 -5.01 -15.58
N LEU A 134 7.52 -5.78 -14.68
CA LEU A 134 7.67 -5.62 -13.23
C LEU A 134 9.14 -5.72 -12.79
N SER A 135 9.90 -6.67 -13.33
CA SER A 135 11.33 -6.83 -13.03
C SER A 135 12.22 -5.64 -13.43
N ARG A 136 11.69 -4.72 -14.25
CA ARG A 136 12.40 -3.52 -14.75
C ARG A 136 11.89 -2.22 -14.15
N VAL A 137 10.90 -2.29 -13.24
CA VAL A 137 10.39 -1.11 -12.56
C VAL A 137 11.49 -0.52 -11.69
N THR A 138 11.60 0.81 -11.76
CA THR A 138 12.57 1.59 -10.98
C THR A 138 11.91 2.70 -10.17
N GLN A 139 10.73 3.14 -10.59
CA GLN A 139 10.03 4.28 -10.02
C GLN A 139 8.53 4.01 -9.89
N TYR A 140 7.89 4.72 -8.96
CA TYR A 140 6.44 4.73 -8.82
C TYR A 140 5.90 6.14 -8.58
N SER A 141 4.67 6.37 -9.01
CA SER A 141 3.86 7.52 -8.62
C SER A 141 2.56 7.03 -8.00
N LEU A 142 2.13 7.71 -6.95
CA LEU A 142 0.89 7.41 -6.24
C LEU A 142 0.04 8.68 -6.15
N ASN A 143 -1.15 8.66 -6.74
CA ASN A 143 -2.13 9.73 -6.67
C ASN A 143 -3.49 9.15 -6.27
N GLY A 144 -3.84 9.28 -4.99
CA GLY A 144 -5.04 8.68 -4.42
C GLY A 144 -5.07 7.16 -4.65
N GLN A 145 -6.05 6.71 -5.43
CA GLN A 145 -6.24 5.30 -5.81
C GLN A 145 -5.61 4.96 -7.17
N THR A 146 -4.64 5.73 -7.65
CA THR A 146 -3.92 5.45 -8.89
C THR A 146 -2.45 5.26 -8.59
N LEU A 147 -1.94 4.06 -8.90
CA LEU A 147 -0.53 3.71 -8.82
C LEU A 147 0.01 3.55 -10.24
N THR A 148 1.05 4.30 -10.57
CA THR A 148 1.79 4.13 -11.83
C THR A 148 3.18 3.62 -11.50
N LEU A 149 3.56 2.49 -12.08
CA LEU A 149 4.93 1.98 -12.05
C LEU A 149 5.62 2.34 -13.35
N SER A 150 6.91 2.71 -13.28
CA SER A 150 7.68 3.10 -14.46
C SER A 150 9.05 2.42 -14.50
N THR A 151 9.43 2.00 -15.70
CA THR A 151 10.76 1.45 -15.98
C THR A 151 11.70 2.56 -16.45
N ALA A 152 13.01 2.29 -16.41
CA ALA A 152 14.00 3.24 -16.94
C ALA A 152 13.90 3.41 -18.47
N SER A 153 13.33 2.44 -19.19
CA SER A 153 13.06 2.52 -20.63
C SER A 153 11.84 3.39 -20.97
N GLY A 154 11.07 3.84 -19.96
CA GLY A 154 9.88 4.65 -20.14
C GLY A 154 8.57 3.85 -20.24
N ASP A 155 8.62 2.53 -20.05
CA ASP A 155 7.40 1.72 -19.99
C ASP A 155 6.62 2.02 -18.71
N LYS A 156 5.30 1.95 -18.79
CA LYS A 156 4.40 2.26 -17.66
C LYS A 156 3.37 1.17 -17.45
N LEU A 157 3.08 0.89 -16.18
CA LEU A 157 1.98 0.05 -15.73
C LEU A 157 1.09 0.90 -14.84
N ASN A 158 -0.19 1.06 -15.20
CA ASN A 158 -1.14 1.82 -14.40
C ASN A 158 -2.09 0.88 -13.69
N PHE A 159 -2.24 1.12 -12.39
CA PHE A 159 -3.10 0.37 -11.51
C PHE A 159 -4.14 1.26 -10.87
N LYS A 160 -5.34 0.71 -10.70
CA LYS A 160 -6.40 1.27 -9.88
C LYS A 160 -6.43 0.54 -8.54
N GLY A 161 -6.31 1.30 -7.46
CA GLY A 161 -6.40 0.84 -6.10
C GLY A 161 -7.86 0.68 -5.66
N MET A 162 -8.12 -0.37 -4.91
CA MET A 162 -9.33 -0.55 -4.10
C MET A 162 -8.89 -0.81 -2.67
N GLU A 163 -9.49 -0.12 -1.71
CA GLU A 163 -9.19 -0.33 -0.29
C GLU A 163 -9.35 -1.81 0.07
N THR A 164 -8.39 -2.34 0.83
CA THR A 164 -8.53 -3.69 1.36
C THR A 164 -9.66 -3.73 2.41
N ALA A 165 -10.17 -4.92 2.69
CA ALA A 165 -11.17 -5.09 3.75
C ALA A 165 -10.64 -4.59 5.10
N GLU A 166 -9.35 -4.77 5.37
CA GLU A 166 -8.72 -4.32 6.60
C GLU A 166 -8.71 -2.79 6.70
N THR A 167 -8.39 -2.09 5.60
CA THR A 167 -8.48 -0.63 5.54
C THR A 167 -9.92 -0.15 5.72
N LYS A 168 -10.87 -0.78 5.02
CA LYS A 168 -12.29 -0.39 5.05
C LYS A 168 -12.96 -0.64 6.40
N HIS A 169 -12.54 -1.69 7.11
CA HIS A 169 -13.20 -2.15 8.35
C HIS A 169 -12.35 -1.94 9.62
N GLY A 170 -11.18 -1.30 9.50
CA GLY A 170 -10.36 -0.88 10.64
C GLY A 170 -9.52 -1.98 11.29
N GLY A 171 -9.21 -3.06 10.57
CA GLY A 171 -8.36 -4.15 11.06
C GLY A 171 -8.60 -5.49 10.35
N GLU A 172 -7.82 -6.50 10.74
CA GLU A 172 -7.99 -7.86 10.20
C GLU A 172 -9.42 -8.36 10.41
N GLY A 173 -10.02 -8.93 9.37
CA GLY A 173 -11.36 -9.49 9.46
C GLY A 173 -11.39 -10.62 10.49
N VAL A 174 -12.16 -10.45 11.56
CA VAL A 174 -12.40 -11.51 12.55
C VAL A 174 -13.64 -12.30 12.20
N ARG A 175 -13.57 -13.63 12.31
CA ARG A 175 -14.76 -14.47 12.20
C ARG A 175 -15.49 -14.46 13.53
N LYS A 176 -16.80 -14.22 13.49
CA LYS A 176 -17.68 -14.20 14.65
C LYS A 176 -18.73 -15.30 14.52
N PHE A 177 -18.85 -16.12 15.55
CA PHE A 177 -19.91 -17.12 15.67
C PHE A 177 -20.78 -16.80 16.89
N ILE A 178 -22.07 -17.11 16.77
CA ILE A 178 -22.96 -17.16 17.92
C ILE A 178 -22.95 -18.60 18.43
N GLU A 179 -22.33 -18.84 19.59
CA GLU A 179 -22.39 -20.13 20.27
C GLU A 179 -23.68 -20.18 21.07
N LEU A 180 -24.53 -21.15 20.80
CA LEU A 180 -25.80 -21.36 21.49
C LEU A 180 -25.66 -22.55 22.45
N ASN A 181 -26.15 -22.39 23.67
CA ASN A 181 -26.24 -23.44 24.67
C ASN A 181 -27.67 -23.55 25.18
N SER A 182 -28.26 -24.73 25.06
CA SER A 182 -29.58 -25.00 25.60
C SER A 182 -29.47 -25.42 27.05
N THR A 183 -30.13 -24.69 27.95
CA THR A 183 -30.14 -24.98 29.39
C THR A 183 -31.57 -25.13 29.89
N ALA A 184 -31.73 -25.71 31.09
CA ALA A 184 -33.03 -25.76 31.76
C ALA A 184 -33.64 -24.36 32.02
N LYS A 185 -32.82 -23.29 31.98
CA LYS A 185 -33.24 -21.91 32.19
C LYS A 185 -33.55 -21.15 30.88
N GLY A 186 -33.29 -21.75 29.71
CA GLY A 186 -33.45 -21.13 28.38
C GLY A 186 -32.23 -21.30 27.48
N ILE A 187 -32.21 -20.58 26.36
CA ILE A 187 -31.05 -20.54 25.46
C ILE A 187 -30.09 -19.47 25.94
N GLU A 188 -28.88 -19.89 26.29
CA GLU A 188 -27.75 -19.01 26.51
C GLU A 188 -26.99 -18.85 25.20
N TRP A 189 -26.48 -17.65 24.95
CA TRP A 189 -25.62 -17.42 23.80
C TRP A 189 -24.42 -16.55 24.17
N ARG A 190 -23.37 -16.67 23.36
CA ARG A 190 -22.22 -15.77 23.39
C ARG A 190 -21.61 -15.60 22.01
N GLU A 191 -21.02 -14.45 21.77
CA GLU A 191 -20.18 -14.22 20.60
C GLU A 191 -18.81 -14.88 20.82
N ALA A 192 -18.41 -15.76 19.91
CA ALA A 192 -17.07 -16.34 19.85
C ALA A 192 -16.32 -15.76 18.65
N LYS A 193 -15.14 -15.21 18.89
CA LYS A 193 -14.27 -14.65 17.84
C LYS A 193 -13.13 -15.60 17.52
N TYR A 194 -12.82 -15.73 16.24
CA TYR A 194 -11.72 -16.54 15.73
C TYR A 194 -10.85 -15.68 14.80
N ASP A 195 -9.55 -15.93 14.83
CA ASP A 195 -8.60 -15.33 13.89
C ASP A 195 -8.67 -16.01 12.51
N SER A 196 -7.83 -15.55 11.58
CA SER A 196 -7.74 -16.09 10.22
C SER A 196 -7.30 -17.56 10.17
N ASN A 197 -6.63 -18.06 11.22
CA ASN A 197 -6.18 -19.45 11.37
C ASN A 197 -7.19 -20.35 12.08
N TRP A 198 -8.43 -19.88 12.30
CA TRP A 198 -9.45 -20.59 13.08
C TRP A 198 -9.08 -20.81 14.55
N ILE A 199 -8.18 -20.02 15.11
CA ILE A 199 -7.83 -20.07 16.52
C ILE A 199 -8.76 -19.14 17.30
N ARG A 200 -9.37 -19.66 18.38
CA ARG A 200 -10.26 -18.89 19.24
C ARG A 200 -9.50 -17.77 19.93
N ILE A 201 -9.95 -16.53 19.73
CA ILE A 201 -9.40 -15.35 20.39
C ILE A 201 -9.96 -15.34 21.82
N LYS A 202 -9.09 -15.51 22.81
CA LYS A 202 -9.49 -15.80 24.21
C LYS A 202 -10.26 -14.66 24.91
N ASP A 203 -10.12 -13.42 24.46
CA ASP A 203 -10.43 -12.26 25.31
C ASP A 203 -11.55 -11.33 24.80
N ASN A 204 -12.73 -11.83 24.40
CA ASN A 204 -13.83 -10.90 24.05
C ASN A 204 -15.26 -11.45 24.16
N ALA A 205 -15.65 -11.96 25.33
CA ALA A 205 -17.06 -11.98 25.71
C ALA A 205 -17.23 -11.36 27.10
N ARG A 206 -17.55 -10.05 27.16
CA ARG A 206 -18.22 -9.51 28.35
C ARG A 206 -19.65 -10.05 28.36
N GLY A 207 -19.87 -11.06 29.19
CA GLY A 207 -21.19 -11.54 29.59
C GLY A 207 -21.87 -12.47 28.58
N SER A 208 -22.14 -13.71 28.98
CA SER A 208 -23.18 -14.51 28.35
C SER A 208 -24.52 -13.81 28.56
N GLN A 209 -25.30 -13.60 27.50
CA GLN A 209 -26.68 -13.16 27.64
C GLN A 209 -27.61 -14.38 27.56
N THR A 210 -28.54 -14.48 28.50
CA THR A 210 -29.54 -15.55 28.53
C THR A 210 -30.85 -15.00 27.96
N PHE A 211 -31.35 -15.59 26.88
CA PHE A 211 -32.72 -15.33 26.42
C PHE A 211 -33.64 -16.44 26.94
N ARG A 212 -34.66 -16.05 27.71
CA ARG A 212 -35.79 -16.94 28.01
C ARG A 212 -36.79 -16.83 26.89
N VAL A 213 -36.89 -17.85 26.04
CA VAL A 213 -38.07 -18.01 25.20
C VAL A 213 -39.22 -18.38 26.16
N LEU A 214 -40.18 -17.48 26.32
CA LEU A 214 -41.41 -17.75 27.08
C LEU A 214 -42.09 -18.96 26.44
N LYS A 215 -42.44 -19.97 27.25
CA LYS A 215 -43.18 -21.16 26.81
C LYS A 215 -44.37 -20.72 25.96
N VAL A 216 -44.41 -21.10 24.69
CA VAL A 216 -45.63 -21.06 23.90
C VAL A 216 -46.55 -22.11 24.52
N SER A 217 -47.59 -21.66 25.24
CA SER A 217 -48.61 -22.57 25.75
C SER A 217 -49.31 -23.18 24.55
N HIS A 218 -49.21 -24.51 24.40
CA HIS A 218 -50.06 -25.23 23.47
C HIS A 218 -51.49 -25.16 24.02
N GLN A 219 -52.28 -24.18 23.59
CA GLN A 219 -53.72 -24.24 23.75
C GLN A 219 -54.21 -25.37 22.85
N ARG A 220 -54.65 -26.45 23.49
CA ARG A 220 -55.28 -27.59 22.83
C ARG A 220 -56.64 -27.07 22.34
N TRP A 221 -56.80 -26.94 21.02
CA TRP A 221 -58.10 -26.69 20.43
C TRP A 221 -58.95 -27.94 20.69
N VAL A 222 -60.02 -27.77 21.48
CA VAL A 222 -61.07 -28.79 21.69
C VAL A 222 -62.09 -28.63 20.58
#